data_AF-A0A537JUZ5-F1
#
_entry.id   AF-A0A537JUZ5-F1
#
_cell.length_a   1.000
_cell.length_b   1.000
_cell.length_c   1.000
_cell.angle_alpha   90.00
_cell.angle_beta   90.00
_cell.angle_gamma   90.00
#
_symmetry.space_group_name_H-M   'P 1'
#
loop_
_entity.id
_entity.type
_entity.pdbx_description
1 polymer ?
#
loop_
_entity_poly.entity_id
_entity_poly.type
_entity_poly.pdbx_seq_one_letter_code
_entity_poly.pdbx_strand_id
1 'polypeptide(L)'
;SFAVRFGGTTVSATRVTSTTLTAVTPAHVAGSVDVTVVINGVDDMPLTNGYTYFCTNPANVVFTESMGTVATTTSIAAHETANGFDNDNYTMSGTGDVRSSSVSSEYFGATAGANIFLTTTVGTSFQIAGINTSGLSNLELSFGIFKSTTASDGSDLIVEVSSDGILYTALSLARLPAGTGTAGWYYRMASGTIPAVADLRIRFKQAGTSTQYRIDDIRLTAAPQITMQPSGATRCAGGSVTFTVAATGSGLGYQWYKGSVAPGNEVGPNNSSYKNMGCYRCVRQSQCDSDADDHRARHTRGNDWWTGRRCNDRLYGYSFIHSSDGK
;
A
#
# COMPACT_ATOMS: atom_id res chain seq x y z
N SER A 1 -7.85 -7.83 30.73
CA SER A 1 -8.04 -6.97 29.54
C SER A 1 -7.60 -7.74 28.30
N PHE A 2 -8.29 -7.54 27.18
CA PHE A 2 -7.90 -8.09 25.89
C PHE A 2 -7.37 -6.96 25.01
N ALA A 3 -6.26 -7.20 24.34
CA ALA A 3 -5.69 -6.32 23.35
C ALA A 3 -5.13 -7.14 22.19
N VAL A 4 -4.97 -6.49 21.04
CA VAL A 4 -4.30 -7.07 19.87
C VAL A 4 -3.20 -6.11 19.45
N ARG A 5 -2.03 -6.64 19.10
CA ARG A 5 -0.90 -5.85 18.61
C ARG A 5 -0.69 -6.13 17.13
N PHE A 6 -0.66 -5.07 16.34
CA PHE A 6 -0.42 -5.08 14.89
C PHE A 6 0.91 -4.40 14.61
N GLY A 7 1.92 -5.14 14.13
CA GLY A 7 3.22 -4.54 13.76
C GLY A 7 3.88 -3.73 14.89
N GLY A 8 3.66 -4.13 16.15
CA GLY A 8 4.16 -3.42 17.33
C GLY A 8 3.20 -2.40 17.96
N THR A 9 2.07 -2.07 17.30
CA THR A 9 1.07 -1.13 17.85
C THR A 9 -0.07 -1.85 18.54
N THR A 10 -0.27 -1.60 19.84
CA THR A 10 -1.29 -2.26 20.66
C THR A 10 -2.61 -1.49 20.63
N VAL A 11 -3.71 -2.19 20.33
CA VAL A 11 -5.08 -1.67 20.37
C VAL A 11 -5.95 -2.48 21.34
N SER A 12 -6.94 -1.83 21.94
CA SER A 12 -7.94 -2.53 22.76
C SER A 12 -8.79 -3.47 21.91
N ALA A 13 -9.14 -4.63 22.49
CA ALA A 13 -9.97 -5.63 21.84
C ALA A 13 -11.15 -6.02 22.72
N THR A 14 -12.28 -6.31 22.08
CA THR A 14 -13.50 -6.80 22.72
C THR A 14 -13.60 -8.31 22.52
N ARG A 15 -13.86 -9.06 23.59
CA ARG A 15 -14.12 -10.49 23.48
C ARG A 15 -15.55 -10.75 23.01
N VAL A 16 -15.70 -11.54 21.95
CA VAL A 16 -17.00 -11.95 21.39
C VAL A 16 -17.40 -13.33 21.88
N THR A 17 -16.49 -14.30 21.80
CA THR A 17 -16.69 -15.68 22.25
C THR A 17 -15.47 -16.17 23.05
N SER A 18 -15.43 -17.45 23.42
CA SER A 18 -14.25 -18.07 24.03
C SER A 18 -13.05 -18.13 23.08
N THR A 19 -13.25 -18.04 21.76
CA THR A 19 -12.21 -18.18 20.73
C THR A 19 -12.13 -16.99 19.77
N THR A 20 -12.91 -15.93 19.99
CA THR A 20 -13.00 -14.80 19.05
C THR A 20 -12.91 -13.46 19.76
N LEU A 21 -12.05 -12.58 19.24
CA LEU A 21 -11.91 -11.17 19.63
C LEU A 21 -12.24 -10.26 18.43
N THR A 22 -12.69 -9.05 18.70
CA THR A 22 -12.82 -7.97 17.72
C THR A 22 -11.96 -6.79 18.14
N ALA A 23 -11.16 -6.24 17.23
CA ALA A 23 -10.33 -5.07 17.46
C ALA A 23 -10.36 -4.17 16.22
N VAL A 24 -10.19 -2.85 16.41
CA VAL A 24 -10.03 -1.90 15.31
C VAL A 24 -8.55 -1.78 15.02
N THR A 25 -8.16 -2.01 13.77
CA THR A 25 -6.75 -1.95 13.37
C THR A 25 -6.25 -0.50 13.45
N PRO A 26 -5.07 -0.26 14.05
CA PRO A 26 -4.49 1.08 14.13
C PRO A 26 -3.99 1.52 12.74
N ALA A 27 -3.81 2.84 12.53
CA ALA A 27 -3.17 3.34 11.31
C ALA A 27 -1.74 2.77 11.16
N HIS A 28 -1.41 2.31 9.97
CA HIS A 28 -0.10 1.75 9.64
C HIS A 28 0.16 1.93 8.14
N VAL A 29 1.44 1.97 7.75
CA VAL A 29 1.85 2.00 6.33
C VAL A 29 1.45 0.68 5.63
N ALA A 30 1.27 0.70 4.31
CA ALA A 30 0.95 -0.52 3.57
C ALA A 30 2.01 -1.63 3.76
N GLY A 31 1.58 -2.88 3.84
CA GLY A 31 2.44 -4.04 4.04
C GLY A 31 1.90 -5.05 5.05
N SER A 32 2.49 -6.24 5.04
CA SER A 32 2.18 -7.29 6.01
C SER A 32 2.82 -7.00 7.36
N VAL A 33 2.08 -7.29 8.42
CA VAL A 33 2.52 -7.18 9.81
C VAL A 33 2.19 -8.44 10.58
N ASP A 34 2.99 -8.70 11.61
CA ASP A 34 2.68 -9.73 12.58
C ASP A 34 1.53 -9.28 13.49
N VAL A 35 0.69 -10.24 13.87
CA VAL A 35 -0.45 -10.03 14.78
C VAL A 35 -0.22 -10.83 16.05
N THR A 36 -0.29 -10.17 17.20
CA THR A 36 -0.15 -10.82 18.51
C THR A 36 -1.37 -10.53 19.37
N VAL A 37 -1.98 -11.57 19.96
CA VAL A 37 -3.02 -11.39 20.96
C VAL A 37 -2.37 -11.15 22.33
N VAL A 38 -2.87 -10.18 23.08
CA VAL A 38 -2.37 -9.81 24.41
C VAL A 38 -3.49 -9.97 25.44
N ILE A 39 -3.29 -10.87 26.41
CA ILE A 39 -4.26 -11.15 27.47
C ILE A 39 -3.65 -10.77 28.81
N ASN A 40 -4.27 -9.81 29.51
CA ASN A 40 -3.80 -9.32 30.81
C ASN A 40 -2.32 -8.86 30.81
N GLY A 41 -1.84 -8.35 29.68
CA GLY A 41 -0.45 -7.88 29.52
C GLY A 41 0.57 -8.97 29.16
N VAL A 42 0.11 -10.20 28.90
CA VAL A 42 0.94 -11.31 28.40
C VAL A 42 0.69 -11.50 26.91
N ASP A 43 1.76 -11.51 26.14
CA ASP A 43 1.75 -11.76 24.70
C ASP A 43 1.62 -13.25 24.40
N ASP A 44 0.80 -13.60 23.41
CA ASP A 44 0.79 -14.93 22.78
C ASP A 44 1.86 -15.02 21.66
N MET A 45 2.02 -16.19 21.07
CA MET A 45 2.83 -16.38 19.86
C MET A 45 2.34 -15.47 18.72
N PRO A 46 3.22 -14.69 18.07
CA PRO A 46 2.82 -13.85 16.95
C PRO A 46 2.41 -14.71 15.75
N LEU A 47 1.29 -14.37 15.12
CA LEU A 47 0.94 -14.84 13.79
C LEU A 47 1.74 -14.01 12.78
N THR A 48 2.78 -14.63 12.22
CA THR A 48 3.64 -13.98 11.23
C THR A 48 2.86 -13.60 9.98
N ASN A 49 2.99 -12.35 9.53
CA ASN A 49 2.17 -11.78 8.43
C ASN A 49 0.66 -11.96 8.62
N GLY A 50 0.20 -11.98 9.88
CA GLY A 50 -1.20 -12.25 10.24
C GLY A 50 -2.20 -11.18 9.80
N TYR A 51 -1.73 -9.97 9.45
CA TYR A 51 -2.57 -8.92 8.88
C TYR A 51 -1.79 -8.16 7.81
N THR A 52 -2.46 -7.76 6.73
CA THR A 52 -1.85 -6.91 5.71
C THR A 52 -2.62 -5.60 5.64
N TYR A 53 -1.91 -4.51 5.89
CA TYR A 53 -2.44 -3.17 5.66
C TYR A 53 -2.46 -2.89 4.17
N PHE A 54 -3.65 -2.62 3.66
CA PHE A 54 -3.82 -2.05 2.33
C PHE A 54 -4.03 -0.55 2.48
N CYS A 55 -3.17 0.25 1.86
CA CYS A 55 -3.55 1.62 1.55
C CYS A 55 -4.43 1.56 0.31
N THR A 56 -5.75 1.48 0.49
CA THR A 56 -6.65 1.86 -0.60
C THR A 56 -6.66 3.38 -0.62
N ASN A 57 -5.69 3.99 -1.29
CA ASN A 57 -5.89 5.36 -1.78
C ASN A 57 -7.05 5.28 -2.79
N PRO A 58 -8.20 5.95 -2.55
CA PRO A 58 -9.27 5.97 -3.53
C PRO A 58 -8.92 6.78 -4.80
N ALA A 59 -7.75 7.41 -4.88
CA ALA A 59 -7.26 7.99 -6.13
C ALA A 59 -6.44 6.96 -6.93
N ASN A 60 -6.98 6.60 -8.11
CA ASN A 60 -6.36 5.90 -9.26
C ASN A 60 -6.63 4.40 -9.40
N VAL A 61 -7.89 3.97 -9.24
CA VAL A 61 -8.34 2.73 -9.88
C VAL A 61 -8.30 2.92 -11.39
N VAL A 62 -7.54 2.09 -12.10
CA VAL A 62 -7.57 2.02 -13.57
C VAL A 62 -8.81 1.26 -14.01
N PHE A 63 -9.02 0.07 -13.43
CA PHE A 63 -10.27 -0.67 -13.55
C PHE A 63 -10.42 -1.71 -12.43
N THR A 64 -11.66 -2.20 -12.28
CA THR A 64 -12.04 -3.35 -11.46
C THR A 64 -12.92 -4.28 -12.27
N GLU A 65 -12.75 -5.58 -12.10
CA GLU A 65 -13.52 -6.62 -12.78
C GLU A 65 -13.91 -7.73 -11.79
N SER A 66 -15.22 -7.83 -11.52
CA SER A 66 -15.85 -8.84 -10.65
C SER A 66 -16.35 -10.07 -11.42
N MET A 67 -16.09 -10.13 -12.73
CA MET A 67 -16.54 -11.17 -13.66
C MET A 67 -18.07 -11.24 -13.84
N GLY A 68 -18.83 -10.35 -13.19
CA GLY A 68 -20.28 -10.25 -13.29
C GLY A 68 -21.00 -11.47 -12.71
N THR A 69 -22.03 -11.95 -13.40
CA THR A 69 -22.84 -13.10 -12.94
C THR A 69 -23.17 -14.07 -14.08
N VAL A 70 -23.24 -15.36 -13.77
CA VAL A 70 -23.67 -16.40 -14.71
C VAL A 70 -24.60 -17.42 -14.03
N ALA A 71 -25.64 -17.85 -14.75
CA ALA A 71 -26.58 -18.87 -14.26
C ALA A 71 -26.03 -20.30 -14.41
N THR A 72 -25.21 -20.53 -15.43
CA THR A 72 -24.55 -21.81 -15.73
C THR A 72 -23.11 -21.55 -16.17
N THR A 73 -22.27 -22.60 -16.20
CA THR A 73 -20.95 -22.52 -16.82
C THR A 73 -21.07 -21.98 -18.25
N THR A 74 -20.33 -20.92 -18.53
CA THR A 74 -20.37 -20.18 -19.80
C THR A 74 -18.94 -19.98 -20.30
N SER A 75 -18.67 -20.10 -21.59
CA SER A 75 -17.32 -19.82 -22.10
C SER A 75 -17.00 -18.32 -21.99
N ILE A 76 -15.72 -17.95 -21.86
CA ILE A 76 -15.31 -16.54 -21.81
C ILE A 76 -15.84 -15.77 -23.04
N ALA A 77 -15.73 -16.35 -24.24
CA ALA A 77 -16.19 -15.71 -25.47
C ALA A 77 -17.71 -15.47 -25.51
N ALA A 78 -18.51 -16.39 -24.96
CA ALA A 78 -19.96 -16.22 -24.89
C ALA A 78 -20.35 -15.18 -23.84
N HIS A 79 -19.67 -15.15 -22.70
CA HIS A 79 -19.87 -14.15 -21.64
C HIS A 79 -19.51 -12.75 -22.13
N GLU A 80 -18.40 -12.64 -22.87
CA GLU A 80 -17.98 -11.40 -23.53
C GLU A 80 -18.99 -10.90 -24.56
N THR A 81 -19.45 -11.79 -25.45
CA THR A 81 -20.46 -11.43 -26.47
C THR A 81 -21.78 -10.97 -25.86
N ALA A 82 -22.06 -11.41 -24.63
CA ALA A 82 -23.26 -11.06 -23.88
C ALA A 82 -23.08 -9.81 -22.99
N ASN A 83 -21.92 -9.12 -23.04
CA ASN A 83 -21.56 -8.02 -22.14
C ASN A 83 -21.74 -8.40 -20.67
N GLY A 84 -21.26 -9.61 -20.32
CA GLY A 84 -21.41 -10.16 -18.97
C GLY A 84 -20.32 -9.73 -17.99
N PHE A 85 -19.21 -9.18 -18.50
CA PHE A 85 -18.11 -8.64 -17.69
C PHE A 85 -18.42 -7.19 -17.29
N ASP A 86 -17.79 -6.68 -16.24
CA ASP A 86 -18.02 -5.30 -15.82
C ASP A 86 -17.43 -4.28 -16.81
N ASN A 87 -16.37 -4.66 -17.52
CA ASN A 87 -15.63 -3.79 -18.42
C ASN A 87 -15.87 -4.12 -19.91
N ASP A 88 -17.04 -3.78 -20.42
CA ASP A 88 -17.46 -3.98 -21.82
C ASP A 88 -16.54 -3.31 -22.88
N ASN A 89 -15.72 -2.34 -22.49
CA ASN A 89 -14.80 -1.65 -23.41
C ASN A 89 -13.46 -2.38 -23.59
N TYR A 90 -13.19 -3.41 -22.77
CA TYR A 90 -12.01 -4.25 -22.91
C TYR A 90 -12.37 -5.53 -23.68
N THR A 91 -11.36 -6.22 -24.19
CA THR A 91 -11.58 -7.53 -24.82
C THR A 91 -11.21 -8.64 -23.86
N MET A 92 -12.22 -9.39 -23.43
CA MET A 92 -12.06 -10.57 -22.57
C MET A 92 -11.96 -11.82 -23.44
N SER A 93 -10.87 -12.58 -23.28
CA SER A 93 -10.58 -13.75 -24.12
C SER A 93 -9.89 -14.86 -23.33
N GLY A 94 -9.85 -16.06 -23.89
CA GLY A 94 -9.18 -17.20 -23.26
C GLY A 94 -9.90 -18.51 -23.49
N THR A 95 -9.38 -19.56 -22.86
CA THR A 95 -9.86 -20.94 -22.96
C THR A 95 -10.40 -21.48 -21.64
N GLY A 96 -10.39 -20.66 -20.58
CA GLY A 96 -11.16 -20.93 -19.36
C GLY A 96 -12.67 -20.72 -19.56
N ASP A 97 -13.43 -20.98 -18.51
CA ASP A 97 -14.87 -20.75 -18.47
C ASP A 97 -15.24 -19.80 -17.34
N VAL A 98 -16.33 -19.07 -17.48
CA VAL A 98 -16.96 -18.26 -16.43
C VAL A 98 -17.93 -19.15 -15.62
N ARG A 99 -17.81 -19.13 -14.29
CA ARG A 99 -18.61 -19.97 -13.38
C ARG A 99 -19.02 -19.21 -12.13
N SER A 100 -20.19 -19.52 -11.59
CA SER A 100 -20.64 -19.08 -10.26
C SER A 100 -20.44 -20.15 -9.17
N SER A 101 -19.88 -21.32 -9.53
CA SER A 101 -19.51 -22.35 -8.56
C SER A 101 -18.27 -21.94 -7.77
N SER A 102 -18.34 -22.02 -6.43
CA SER A 102 -17.30 -21.56 -5.49
C SER A 102 -17.07 -20.05 -5.57
N VAL A 103 -18.05 -19.27 -5.12
CA VAL A 103 -17.99 -17.80 -5.07
C VAL A 103 -16.74 -17.31 -4.33
N SER A 104 -16.18 -16.19 -4.78
CA SER A 104 -15.10 -15.51 -4.09
C SER A 104 -15.47 -15.21 -2.64
N SER A 105 -14.58 -15.53 -1.70
CA SER A 105 -14.77 -15.28 -0.28
C SER A 105 -13.41 -15.19 0.42
N GLU A 106 -13.40 -15.02 1.73
CA GLU A 106 -12.17 -15.15 2.55
C GLU A 106 -11.14 -14.01 2.37
N TYR A 107 -11.46 -12.97 1.60
CA TYR A 107 -10.67 -11.73 1.53
C TYR A 107 -11.54 -10.47 1.44
N PHE A 108 -10.94 -9.33 1.78
CA PHE A 108 -11.59 -8.02 1.74
C PHE A 108 -11.90 -7.58 0.31
N GLY A 109 -13.14 -7.17 0.05
CA GLY A 109 -13.59 -6.73 -1.27
C GLY A 109 -14.10 -7.84 -2.19
N ALA A 110 -14.25 -9.07 -1.70
CA ALA A 110 -14.83 -10.17 -2.48
C ALA A 110 -16.29 -9.89 -2.89
N THR A 111 -16.61 -10.00 -4.19
CA THR A 111 -17.94 -9.62 -4.73
C THR A 111 -18.95 -10.76 -4.79
N ALA A 112 -18.49 -12.01 -4.62
CA ALA A 112 -19.29 -13.24 -4.61
C ALA A 112 -20.09 -13.51 -5.91
N GLY A 113 -19.64 -12.92 -7.02
CA GLY A 113 -20.21 -13.08 -8.35
C GLY A 113 -19.74 -14.35 -9.07
N ALA A 114 -19.65 -14.25 -10.39
CA ALA A 114 -18.97 -15.24 -11.20
C ALA A 114 -17.44 -15.15 -11.02
N ASN A 115 -16.72 -16.16 -11.49
CA ASN A 115 -15.27 -16.17 -11.54
C ASN A 115 -14.80 -16.90 -12.79
N ILE A 116 -13.56 -16.65 -13.18
CA ILE A 116 -12.90 -17.39 -14.24
C ILE A 116 -12.37 -18.70 -13.68
N PHE A 117 -12.84 -19.83 -14.19
CA PHE A 117 -12.31 -21.15 -13.91
C PHE A 117 -11.22 -21.54 -14.92
N LEU A 118 -10.02 -21.83 -14.40
CA LEU A 118 -8.94 -22.46 -15.14
C LEU A 118 -8.82 -23.92 -14.71
N THR A 119 -9.10 -24.82 -15.65
CA THR A 119 -8.96 -26.28 -15.43
C THR A 119 -7.49 -26.69 -15.24
N THR A 120 -7.24 -27.97 -15.02
CA THR A 120 -5.89 -28.57 -14.91
C THR A 120 -5.20 -28.79 -16.27
N THR A 121 -5.75 -28.27 -17.36
CA THR A 121 -5.12 -28.36 -18.68
C THR A 121 -4.10 -27.23 -18.84
N VAL A 122 -2.83 -27.61 -19.03
CA VAL A 122 -1.76 -26.64 -19.29
C VAL A 122 -2.11 -25.78 -20.51
N GLY A 123 -1.96 -24.46 -20.36
CA GLY A 123 -2.30 -23.49 -21.39
C GLY A 123 -3.74 -22.96 -21.30
N THR A 124 -4.61 -23.53 -20.47
CA THR A 124 -5.91 -22.90 -20.18
C THR A 124 -5.69 -21.49 -19.62
N SER A 125 -6.37 -20.50 -20.19
CA SER A 125 -6.06 -19.09 -19.92
C SER A 125 -7.28 -18.18 -19.89
N PHE A 126 -7.07 -16.99 -19.33
CA PHE A 126 -7.94 -15.84 -19.41
C PHE A 126 -7.10 -14.58 -19.61
N GLN A 127 -7.56 -13.67 -20.45
CA GLN A 127 -6.86 -12.46 -20.83
C GLN A 127 -7.81 -11.28 -20.94
N ILE A 128 -7.38 -10.15 -20.40
CA ILE A 128 -7.98 -8.84 -20.58
C ILE A 128 -7.06 -8.03 -21.49
N ALA A 129 -7.59 -7.45 -22.57
CA ALA A 129 -6.85 -6.62 -23.52
C ALA A 129 -7.55 -5.27 -23.73
N GLY A 130 -6.84 -4.28 -24.26
CA GLY A 130 -7.37 -2.93 -24.51
C GLY A 130 -7.29 -1.98 -23.32
N ILE A 131 -6.56 -2.34 -22.26
CA ILE A 131 -6.43 -1.48 -21.08
C ILE A 131 -5.46 -0.35 -21.39
N ASN A 132 -5.94 0.89 -21.46
CA ASN A 132 -5.06 2.05 -21.68
C ASN A 132 -4.41 2.49 -20.37
N THR A 133 -3.11 2.25 -20.25
CA THR A 133 -2.28 2.66 -19.11
C THR A 133 -1.28 3.76 -19.47
N SER A 134 -1.47 4.44 -20.60
CA SER A 134 -0.56 5.50 -21.07
C SER A 134 -0.46 6.64 -20.07
N GLY A 135 0.77 7.05 -19.74
CA GLY A 135 1.03 8.13 -18.79
C GLY A 135 0.83 7.76 -17.32
N LEU A 136 0.43 6.52 -17.02
CA LEU A 136 0.39 6.00 -15.66
C LEU A 136 1.75 5.47 -15.24
N SER A 137 1.99 5.44 -13.93
CA SER A 137 3.20 4.89 -13.33
C SER A 137 2.82 4.10 -12.08
N ASN A 138 3.68 3.14 -11.70
CA ASN A 138 3.51 2.33 -10.48
C ASN A 138 2.16 1.61 -10.46
N LEU A 139 1.90 0.96 -11.59
CA LEU A 139 0.75 0.12 -11.76
C LEU A 139 0.87 -1.11 -10.86
N GLU A 140 -0.18 -1.39 -10.10
CA GLU A 140 -0.27 -2.49 -9.15
C GLU A 140 -1.49 -3.33 -9.51
N LEU A 141 -1.27 -4.63 -9.70
CA LEU A 141 -2.33 -5.59 -10.01
C LEU A 141 -2.65 -6.43 -8.78
N SER A 142 -3.93 -6.51 -8.45
CA SER A 142 -4.46 -7.39 -7.42
C SER A 142 -5.66 -8.18 -7.91
N PHE A 143 -5.92 -9.32 -7.28
CA PHE A 143 -7.03 -10.22 -7.63
C PHE A 143 -7.25 -11.27 -6.54
N GLY A 144 -8.45 -11.83 -6.51
CA GLY A 144 -8.76 -13.07 -5.82
C GLY A 144 -8.33 -14.30 -6.61
N ILE A 145 -7.74 -15.27 -5.92
CA ILE A 145 -7.42 -16.58 -6.47
C ILE A 145 -7.97 -17.69 -5.59
N PHE A 146 -8.68 -18.64 -6.18
CA PHE A 146 -8.98 -19.93 -5.55
C PHE A 146 -7.96 -20.97 -6.00
N LYS A 147 -7.47 -21.82 -5.09
CA LYS A 147 -6.77 -23.06 -5.44
C LYS A 147 -7.52 -24.29 -4.92
N SER A 148 -7.69 -25.30 -5.78
CA SER A 148 -8.48 -26.50 -5.44
C SER A 148 -7.74 -27.53 -4.59
N THR A 149 -6.42 -27.44 -4.46
CA THR A 149 -5.60 -28.45 -3.78
C THR A 149 -4.84 -27.86 -2.60
N THR A 150 -4.58 -28.70 -1.60
CA THR A 150 -3.75 -28.38 -0.45
C THR A 150 -2.25 -28.47 -0.76
N ALA A 151 -1.86 -29.27 -1.76
CA ALA A 151 -0.46 -29.48 -2.11
C ALA A 151 0.16 -28.31 -2.91
N SER A 152 -0.65 -27.58 -3.67
CA SER A 152 -0.16 -26.45 -4.47
C SER A 152 0.16 -25.23 -3.62
N ASP A 153 1.24 -24.57 -4.00
CA ASP A 153 1.70 -23.27 -3.52
C ASP A 153 1.47 -22.15 -4.54
N GLY A 154 0.67 -22.40 -5.59
CA GLY A 154 0.31 -21.42 -6.61
C GLY A 154 1.37 -21.17 -7.68
N SER A 155 2.52 -21.84 -7.64
CA SER A 155 3.62 -21.62 -8.59
C SER A 155 3.29 -22.05 -10.03
N ASP A 156 2.24 -22.85 -10.22
CA ASP A 156 1.72 -23.32 -11.49
C ASP A 156 0.60 -22.43 -12.08
N LEU A 157 0.26 -21.30 -11.45
CA LEU A 157 -0.47 -20.21 -12.10
C LEU A 157 0.51 -19.12 -12.55
N ILE A 158 0.55 -18.85 -13.86
CA ILE A 158 1.31 -17.73 -14.42
C ILE A 158 0.38 -16.53 -14.57
N VAL A 159 0.82 -15.37 -14.06
CA VAL A 159 0.21 -14.07 -14.33
C VAL A 159 1.24 -13.23 -15.07
N GLU A 160 0.88 -12.72 -16.23
CA GLU A 160 1.81 -12.08 -17.15
C GLU A 160 1.16 -10.91 -17.88
N VAL A 161 1.99 -9.95 -18.30
CA VAL A 161 1.55 -8.75 -19.00
C VAL A 161 2.23 -8.60 -20.35
N SER A 162 1.56 -7.94 -21.29
CA SER A 162 2.10 -7.67 -22.62
C SER A 162 1.66 -6.30 -23.12
N SER A 163 2.55 -5.67 -23.91
CA SER A 163 2.27 -4.40 -24.61
C SER A 163 1.95 -4.60 -26.09
N ASP A 164 2.22 -5.78 -26.64
CA ASP A 164 2.15 -6.08 -28.07
C ASP A 164 1.29 -7.31 -28.39
N GLY A 165 0.85 -8.06 -27.38
CA GLY A 165 0.11 -9.31 -27.52
C GLY A 165 0.95 -10.50 -27.98
N ILE A 166 2.26 -10.35 -28.14
CA ILE A 166 3.21 -11.37 -28.62
C ILE A 166 4.16 -11.76 -27.48
N LEU A 167 4.90 -10.80 -26.95
CA LEU A 167 5.83 -11.02 -25.85
C LEU A 167 5.11 -10.77 -24.53
N TYR A 168 5.09 -11.79 -23.68
CA TYR A 168 4.52 -11.71 -22.34
C TYR A 168 5.64 -11.76 -21.31
N THR A 169 5.55 -10.87 -20.32
CA THR A 169 6.46 -10.81 -19.18
C THR A 169 5.70 -11.26 -17.93
N ALA A 170 6.19 -12.32 -17.28
CA ALA A 170 5.59 -12.82 -16.06
C ALA A 170 5.76 -11.81 -14.91
N LEU A 171 4.67 -11.59 -14.17
CA LEU A 171 4.69 -10.92 -12.89
C LEU A 171 5.03 -11.92 -11.78
N SER A 172 5.60 -11.40 -10.70
CA SER A 172 5.98 -12.18 -9.53
C SER A 172 4.82 -12.29 -8.54
N LEU A 173 4.67 -13.48 -7.98
CA LEU A 173 3.65 -13.83 -7.00
C LEU A 173 4.31 -14.52 -5.82
N ALA A 174 4.01 -14.07 -4.59
CA ALA A 174 4.35 -14.83 -3.38
C ALA A 174 3.76 -16.26 -3.44
N ARG A 175 4.37 -17.23 -2.74
CA ARG A 175 3.79 -18.58 -2.68
C ARG A 175 2.52 -18.58 -1.83
N LEU A 176 1.51 -19.33 -2.26
CA LEU A 176 0.33 -19.63 -1.46
C LEU A 176 0.69 -20.67 -0.38
N PRO A 177 -0.04 -20.69 0.76
CA PRO A 177 0.14 -21.74 1.76
C PRO A 177 -0.15 -23.13 1.19
N ALA A 178 0.68 -24.11 1.55
CA ALA A 178 0.48 -25.52 1.24
C ALA A 178 0.31 -26.35 2.53
N GLY A 179 -0.43 -27.45 2.46
CA GLY A 179 -0.78 -28.32 3.59
C GLY A 179 -2.28 -28.37 3.89
N THR A 180 -2.65 -29.19 4.87
CA THR A 180 -4.05 -29.42 5.27
C THR A 180 -4.80 -28.10 5.52
N GLY A 181 -6.01 -27.97 4.98
CA GLY A 181 -6.86 -26.78 5.19
C GLY A 181 -6.47 -25.54 4.37
N THR A 182 -5.54 -25.67 3.41
CA THR A 182 -5.10 -24.54 2.56
C THR A 182 -5.75 -24.50 1.18
N ALA A 183 -6.70 -25.38 0.85
CA ALA A 183 -7.48 -25.23 -0.38
C ALA A 183 -8.57 -24.19 -0.12
N GLY A 184 -8.62 -23.12 -0.91
CA GLY A 184 -9.46 -21.97 -0.60
C GLY A 184 -9.13 -20.74 -1.43
N TRP A 185 -9.78 -19.64 -1.08
CA TRP A 185 -9.59 -18.33 -1.70
C TRP A 185 -8.51 -17.52 -1.01
N TYR A 186 -7.76 -16.76 -1.80
CA TYR A 186 -6.67 -15.91 -1.35
C TYR A 186 -6.68 -14.60 -2.12
N TYR A 187 -6.38 -13.50 -1.44
CA TYR A 187 -6.08 -12.24 -2.11
C TYR A 187 -4.62 -12.19 -2.53
N ARG A 188 -4.35 -11.76 -3.75
CA ARG A 188 -3.00 -11.64 -4.31
C ARG A 188 -2.72 -10.22 -4.74
N MET A 189 -1.48 -9.81 -4.50
CA MET A 189 -0.86 -8.69 -5.20
C MET A 189 0.27 -9.25 -6.06
N ALA A 190 0.27 -8.90 -7.35
CA ALA A 190 1.34 -9.21 -8.27
C ALA A 190 2.36 -8.08 -8.27
N SER A 191 3.65 -8.43 -8.26
CA SER A 191 4.76 -7.47 -8.32
C SER A 191 5.55 -7.63 -9.62
N GLY A 192 6.29 -6.58 -9.98
CA GLY A 192 7.03 -6.51 -11.24
C GLY A 192 6.67 -5.26 -12.03
N THR A 193 7.24 -5.12 -13.22
CA THR A 193 6.97 -3.97 -14.07
C THR A 193 5.74 -4.22 -14.94
N ILE A 194 4.68 -3.46 -14.71
CA ILE A 194 3.53 -3.38 -15.61
C ILE A 194 3.74 -2.16 -16.52
N PRO A 195 3.76 -2.32 -17.85
CA PRO A 195 4.08 -1.23 -18.76
C PRO A 195 2.93 -0.21 -18.87
N ALA A 196 3.29 1.06 -19.05
CA ALA A 196 2.38 2.17 -19.33
C ALA A 196 2.22 2.32 -20.85
N VAL A 197 1.16 1.74 -21.41
CA VAL A 197 0.95 1.59 -22.85
C VAL A 197 -0.51 1.80 -23.23
N ALA A 198 -0.79 2.07 -24.49
CA ALA A 198 -2.16 2.29 -24.96
C ALA A 198 -3.04 1.03 -24.92
N ASP A 199 -2.41 -0.15 -24.93
CA ASP A 199 -3.08 -1.45 -24.99
C ASP A 199 -2.31 -2.48 -24.16
N LEU A 200 -2.46 -2.35 -22.84
CA LEU A 200 -1.96 -3.34 -21.89
C LEU A 200 -2.85 -4.60 -21.97
N ARG A 201 -2.19 -5.75 -22.00
CA ARG A 201 -2.81 -7.07 -21.83
C ARG A 201 -2.38 -7.68 -20.52
N ILE A 202 -3.32 -8.25 -19.79
CA ILE A 202 -3.08 -9.04 -18.57
C ILE A 202 -3.59 -10.44 -18.85
N ARG A 203 -2.75 -11.46 -18.66
CA ARG A 203 -3.10 -12.88 -18.89
C ARG A 203 -2.82 -13.73 -17.65
N PHE A 204 -3.80 -14.57 -17.32
CA PHE A 204 -3.72 -15.64 -16.33
C PHE A 204 -3.65 -16.96 -17.10
N LYS A 205 -2.70 -17.82 -16.78
CA LYS A 205 -2.45 -19.05 -17.53
C LYS A 205 -2.09 -20.21 -16.61
N GLN A 206 -2.79 -21.32 -16.80
CA GLN A 206 -2.47 -22.60 -16.19
C GLN A 206 -1.14 -23.15 -16.74
N ALA A 207 -0.20 -23.44 -15.86
CA ALA A 207 1.08 -24.07 -16.18
C ALA A 207 1.23 -25.48 -15.61
N GLY A 208 0.33 -25.90 -14.71
CA GLY A 208 0.34 -27.20 -14.06
C GLY A 208 -0.81 -28.11 -14.47
N THR A 209 -0.76 -29.35 -14.00
CA THR A 209 -1.73 -30.41 -14.33
C THR A 209 -2.55 -30.89 -13.14
N SER A 210 -2.35 -30.31 -11.96
CA SER A 210 -2.86 -30.87 -10.70
C SER A 210 -3.84 -29.95 -9.98
N THR A 211 -3.71 -28.63 -10.17
CA THR A 211 -4.50 -27.64 -9.42
C THR A 211 -5.43 -26.91 -10.35
N GLN A 212 -6.71 -26.84 -9.99
CA GLN A 212 -7.65 -25.95 -10.64
C GLN A 212 -7.58 -24.59 -9.96
N TYR A 213 -7.66 -23.54 -10.77
CA TYR A 213 -7.67 -22.16 -10.30
C TYR A 213 -9.01 -21.50 -10.59
N ARG A 214 -9.40 -20.57 -9.72
CA ARG A 214 -10.39 -19.56 -10.07
C ARG A 214 -9.80 -18.18 -9.87
N ILE A 215 -10.14 -17.23 -10.75
CA ILE A 215 -9.69 -15.84 -10.70
C ILE A 215 -10.92 -14.95 -10.60
N ASP A 216 -10.89 -13.99 -9.69
CA ASP A 216 -11.99 -13.04 -9.47
C ASP A 216 -11.46 -11.70 -8.93
N ASP A 217 -12.32 -10.69 -8.87
CA ASP A 217 -12.06 -9.36 -8.28
C ASP A 217 -10.75 -8.73 -8.73
N ILE A 218 -10.49 -8.74 -10.04
CA ILE A 218 -9.28 -8.18 -10.61
C ILE A 218 -9.33 -6.67 -10.49
N ARG A 219 -8.28 -6.08 -9.94
CA ARG A 219 -8.15 -4.63 -9.77
C ARG A 219 -6.76 -4.18 -10.17
N LEU A 220 -6.73 -3.23 -11.10
CA LEU A 220 -5.51 -2.52 -11.50
C LEU A 220 -5.56 -1.10 -10.94
N THR A 221 -4.53 -0.70 -10.20
CA THR A 221 -4.39 0.64 -9.63
C THR A 221 -3.09 1.29 -10.09
N ALA A 222 -3.01 2.62 -10.04
CA ALA A 222 -1.76 3.36 -10.25
C ALA A 222 -1.38 4.14 -8.99
N ALA A 223 -0.41 3.63 -8.23
CA ALA A 223 0.01 4.27 -7.00
C ALA A 223 0.83 5.55 -7.28
N PRO A 224 0.59 6.65 -6.55
CA PRO A 224 1.50 7.78 -6.59
C PRO A 224 2.86 7.38 -5.99
N GLN A 225 3.95 7.96 -6.50
CA GLN A 225 5.29 7.75 -5.95
C GLN A 225 5.96 9.09 -5.68
N ILE A 226 6.56 9.21 -4.50
CA ILE A 226 7.39 10.37 -4.17
C ILE A 226 8.75 10.17 -4.84
N THR A 227 9.09 11.06 -5.77
CA THR A 227 10.36 11.04 -6.49
C THR A 227 11.40 11.96 -5.85
N MET A 228 10.97 12.92 -5.03
CA MET A 228 11.86 13.79 -4.26
C MET A 228 11.28 14.06 -2.87
N GLN A 229 12.02 13.63 -1.84
CA GLN A 229 11.68 13.95 -0.46
C GLN A 229 12.09 15.39 -0.09
N PRO A 230 11.37 16.05 0.83
CA PRO A 230 11.82 17.33 1.37
C PRO A 230 13.15 17.19 2.10
N SER A 231 14.13 18.04 1.77
CA SER A 231 15.40 18.11 2.49
C SER A 231 15.27 18.95 3.76
N GLY A 232 15.92 18.54 4.84
CA GLY A 232 16.04 19.35 6.06
C GLY A 232 16.77 20.69 5.82
N ALA A 233 16.49 21.70 6.64
CA ALA A 233 17.17 22.99 6.57
C ALA A 233 17.38 23.60 7.96
N THR A 234 18.58 24.13 8.20
CA THR A 234 18.90 24.94 9.38
C THR A 234 18.76 26.42 9.02
N ARG A 235 17.95 27.17 9.76
CA ARG A 235 17.73 28.61 9.56
C ARG A 235 17.77 29.34 10.89
N CYS A 236 18.20 30.60 10.83
CA CYS A 236 18.01 31.51 11.95
C CYS A 236 16.52 31.67 12.26
N ALA A 237 16.16 31.75 13.54
CA ALA A 237 14.78 31.98 13.93
C ALA A 237 14.23 33.27 13.29
N GLY A 238 12.97 33.23 12.86
CA GLY A 238 12.35 34.28 12.04
C GLY A 238 12.67 34.20 10.55
N GLY A 239 13.64 33.38 10.13
CA GLY A 239 13.90 33.08 8.73
C GLY A 239 12.83 32.15 8.15
N SER A 240 12.41 32.42 6.91
CA SER A 240 11.51 31.53 6.17
C SER A 240 12.27 30.32 5.62
N VAL A 241 11.64 29.16 5.67
CA VAL A 241 12.08 27.94 4.98
C VAL A 241 10.98 27.47 4.04
N THR A 242 11.37 27.03 2.85
CA THR A 242 10.48 26.36 1.91
C THR A 242 10.91 24.91 1.78
N PHE A 243 9.96 24.01 1.99
CA PHE A 243 10.13 22.58 1.71
C PHE A 243 9.41 22.24 0.40
N THR A 244 10.04 21.40 -0.40
CA THR A 244 9.50 20.94 -1.69
C THR A 244 9.48 19.42 -1.72
N VAL A 245 8.38 18.85 -2.18
CA VAL A 245 8.24 17.43 -2.48
C VAL A 245 7.94 17.28 -3.96
N ALA A 246 8.47 16.24 -4.62
CA ALA A 246 8.03 15.86 -5.95
C ALA A 246 7.41 14.47 -5.88
N ALA A 247 6.25 14.31 -6.52
CA ALA A 247 5.60 13.03 -6.70
C ALA A 247 5.12 12.88 -8.15
N THR A 248 5.09 11.63 -8.61
CA THR A 248 4.54 11.21 -9.90
C THR A 248 3.29 10.37 -9.68
N GLY A 249 2.37 10.40 -10.63
CA GLY A 249 1.07 9.72 -10.57
C GLY A 249 -0.06 10.65 -10.99
N SER A 250 -1.26 10.11 -11.23
CA SER A 250 -2.46 10.90 -11.48
C SER A 250 -3.16 11.28 -10.17
N GLY A 251 -4.02 12.32 -10.19
CA GLY A 251 -4.87 12.66 -9.05
C GLY A 251 -4.14 13.04 -7.75
N LEU A 252 -2.93 13.59 -7.84
CA LEU A 252 -2.10 13.90 -6.67
C LEU A 252 -2.74 14.99 -5.79
N GLY A 253 -3.02 14.65 -4.54
CA GLY A 253 -3.27 15.60 -3.45
C GLY A 253 -2.04 15.73 -2.56
N TYR A 254 -1.78 16.93 -2.05
CA TYR A 254 -0.64 17.19 -1.15
C TYR A 254 -1.14 17.72 0.19
N GLN A 255 -0.72 17.07 1.27
CA GLN A 255 -0.95 17.50 2.64
C GLN A 255 0.38 17.53 3.40
N TRP A 256 0.66 18.66 4.06
CA TRP A 256 1.84 18.82 4.90
C TRP A 256 1.48 18.56 6.36
N TYR A 257 2.46 18.13 7.15
CA TYR A 257 2.35 17.93 8.60
C TYR A 257 3.57 18.51 9.32
N LYS A 258 3.36 19.00 10.55
CA LYS A 258 4.43 19.33 11.50
C LYS A 258 4.30 18.38 12.69
N GLY A 259 5.09 17.32 12.71
CA GLY A 259 4.87 16.22 13.66
C GLY A 259 3.55 15.52 13.33
N SER A 260 2.66 15.36 14.31
CA SER A 260 1.31 14.78 14.13
C SER A 260 0.21 15.81 13.81
N VAL A 261 0.54 17.09 13.71
CA VAL A 261 -0.44 18.17 13.52
C VAL A 261 -0.38 18.67 12.08
N ALA A 262 -1.54 18.69 11.40
CA ALA A 262 -1.66 19.40 10.13
C ALA A 262 -1.48 20.91 10.38
N PRO A 263 -0.61 21.61 9.64
CA PRO A 263 -0.48 23.06 9.75
C PRO A 263 -1.82 23.68 9.33
N GLY A 264 -2.47 24.39 10.24
CA GLY A 264 -3.69 25.13 9.91
C GLY A 264 -3.45 26.10 8.75
N ASN A 265 -4.45 26.25 7.88
CA ASN A 265 -4.79 27.27 6.87
C ASN A 265 -3.78 28.32 6.31
N GLU A 266 -2.49 28.26 6.60
CA GLU A 266 -1.44 29.17 6.08
C GLU A 266 -0.96 28.76 4.67
N VAL A 267 -1.34 27.57 4.20
CA VAL A 267 -1.16 27.12 2.82
C VAL A 267 -2.48 26.54 2.34
N GLY A 268 -2.95 26.98 1.17
CA GLY A 268 -4.15 26.40 0.55
C GLY A 268 -3.97 24.88 0.32
N PRO A 269 -5.07 24.10 0.29
CA PRO A 269 -4.99 22.67 0.00
C PRO A 269 -4.27 22.41 -1.33
N ASN A 270 -3.51 21.31 -1.42
CA ASN A 270 -2.81 20.82 -2.62
C ASN A 270 -1.55 21.58 -3.10
N ASN A 271 -0.76 22.15 -2.19
CA ASN A 271 0.52 22.76 -2.57
C ASN A 271 1.70 21.78 -2.40
N SER A 272 2.46 21.53 -3.47
CA SER A 272 3.72 20.76 -3.46
C SER A 272 4.88 21.50 -2.79
N SER A 273 4.65 22.75 -2.38
CA SER A 273 5.56 23.58 -1.60
C SER A 273 4.91 24.05 -0.30
N TYR A 274 5.67 24.03 0.80
CA TYR A 274 5.23 24.55 2.10
C TYR A 274 6.19 25.62 2.60
N LYS A 275 5.67 26.80 2.96
CA LYS A 275 6.41 27.91 3.56
C LYS A 275 6.01 28.05 5.03
N ASN A 276 6.96 27.90 5.94
CA ASN A 276 6.72 28.12 7.36
C ASN A 276 7.19 29.53 7.77
N MET A 277 6.33 30.29 8.45
CA MET A 277 6.67 31.55 9.11
C MET A 277 6.29 31.48 10.60
N GLY A 278 7.23 31.08 11.47
CA GLY A 278 7.10 31.38 12.91
C GLY A 278 7.84 30.47 13.92
N CYS A 279 8.81 31.05 14.64
CA CYS A 279 8.81 31.21 16.12
C CYS A 279 9.98 32.12 16.55
N TYR A 280 9.75 32.98 17.55
CA TYR A 280 10.57 34.14 17.90
C TYR A 280 11.89 33.79 18.63
N ARG A 281 12.91 34.62 18.31
CA ARG A 281 14.28 34.76 18.87
C ARG A 281 15.35 33.80 18.33
N CYS A 282 16.15 34.32 17.40
CA CYS A 282 17.47 33.80 17.05
C CYS A 282 18.50 34.61 17.83
N VAL A 283 19.37 33.98 18.62
CA VAL A 283 20.65 34.61 18.95
C VAL A 283 21.60 34.19 17.83
N ARG A 284 22.12 35.17 17.08
CA ARG A 284 23.03 34.93 15.94
C ARG A 284 24.29 34.19 16.42
N GLN A 285 24.71 33.15 15.69
CA GLN A 285 25.94 32.40 15.90
C GLN A 285 27.22 33.15 15.44
N SER A 286 27.18 34.48 15.38
CA SER A 286 28.31 35.33 14.96
C SER A 286 28.59 36.52 15.89
N GLN A 287 28.19 36.44 17.17
CA GLN A 287 28.70 37.35 18.22
C GLN A 287 29.51 36.58 19.27
N CYS A 288 30.30 35.61 18.82
CA CYS A 288 31.56 35.31 19.48
C CYS A 288 32.61 36.07 18.67
N ASP A 289 33.22 37.06 19.32
CA ASP A 289 34.36 37.88 18.86
C ASP A 289 34.00 39.19 18.13
N SER A 290 33.69 40.22 18.93
CA SER A 290 34.46 41.48 19.01
C SER A 290 33.60 42.57 19.65
N ASP A 291 33.56 42.61 20.98
CA ASP A 291 33.33 43.83 21.77
C ASP A 291 33.83 43.49 23.18
N ALA A 292 35.15 43.42 23.29
CA ALA A 292 35.82 43.64 24.54
C ALA A 292 35.74 45.14 24.80
N ASP A 293 34.87 45.56 25.71
CA ASP A 293 35.16 46.76 26.49
C ASP A 293 34.85 46.55 27.97
N ASP A 294 35.83 47.02 28.72
CA ASP A 294 36.14 46.85 30.12
C ASP A 294 35.02 47.26 31.07
N HIS A 295 34.57 46.34 31.93
CA HIS A 295 34.21 46.69 33.30
C HIS A 295 34.60 45.57 34.26
N ARG A 296 35.78 45.73 34.85
CA ARG A 296 36.24 45.01 36.04
C ARG A 296 35.32 45.28 37.23
N ALA A 297 34.89 44.22 37.91
CA ALA A 297 34.65 44.25 39.35
C ALA A 297 35.28 43.01 39.99
N ARG A 298 36.23 43.26 40.89
CA ARG A 298 37.03 42.29 41.66
C ARG A 298 36.55 42.34 43.12
N HIS A 299 36.05 41.24 43.70
CA HIS A 299 36.35 40.92 45.11
C HIS A 299 36.07 39.44 45.52
N THR A 300 37.19 38.74 45.73
CA THR A 300 37.59 37.77 46.79
C THR A 300 36.87 36.44 47.10
N ARG A 301 37.72 35.39 46.94
CA ARG A 301 37.84 34.05 47.59
C ARG A 301 37.12 32.87 46.94
N GLY A 302 37.94 31.91 46.48
CA GLY A 302 37.57 30.50 46.29
C GLY A 302 37.80 30.01 44.86
N ASN A 303 38.80 29.17 44.67
CA ASN A 303 39.19 28.58 43.40
C ASN A 303 38.11 27.64 42.84
N ASP A 304 37.61 27.91 41.64
CA ASP A 304 37.20 26.86 40.70
C ASP A 304 37.09 27.42 39.27
N TRP A 305 37.84 26.82 38.35
CA TRP A 305 37.76 27.09 36.91
C TRP A 305 37.01 25.92 36.26
N TRP A 306 35.81 26.16 35.74
CA TRP A 306 35.19 25.26 34.76
C TRP A 306 34.63 26.08 33.60
N THR A 307 35.34 26.04 32.47
CA THR A 307 34.79 26.42 31.17
C THR A 307 33.95 25.25 30.66
N GLY A 308 32.63 25.38 30.72
CA GLY A 308 31.69 24.43 30.13
C GLY A 308 30.65 25.15 29.28
N ARG A 309 30.95 25.38 28.00
CA ARG A 309 29.93 25.77 27.01
C ARG A 309 29.09 24.54 26.67
N ARG A 310 27.78 24.61 26.90
CA ARG A 310 26.80 23.72 26.26
C ARG A 310 25.81 24.59 25.50
N CYS A 311 25.84 24.49 24.16
CA CYS A 311 24.72 24.90 23.32
C CYS A 311 23.81 23.68 23.14
N ASN A 312 22.51 23.86 23.29
CA ASN A 312 21.52 22.80 23.36
C ASN A 312 21.29 22.17 21.98
N ASP A 313 21.62 20.89 21.82
CA ASP A 313 21.25 20.09 20.65
C ASP A 313 19.74 19.80 20.65
N ARG A 314 19.00 20.40 19.71
CA ARG A 314 17.68 19.89 19.30
C ARG A 314 17.51 19.95 17.79
N LEU A 315 17.63 18.79 17.16
CA LEU A 315 17.13 18.51 15.82
C LEU A 315 15.60 18.39 15.88
N TYR A 316 14.88 19.23 15.14
CA TYR A 316 13.48 18.97 14.82
C TYR A 316 13.44 18.18 13.51
N GLY A 317 13.23 16.87 13.62
CA GLY A 317 12.91 16.04 12.46
C GLY A 317 11.52 16.40 11.95
N TYR A 318 11.41 16.72 10.65
CA TYR A 318 10.13 16.84 9.98
C TYR A 318 9.88 15.53 9.23
N SER A 319 8.80 14.85 9.56
CA SER A 319 8.39 13.61 8.90
C SER A 319 7.24 13.92 7.95
N PHE A 320 7.37 13.50 6.69
CA PHE A 320 6.25 13.47 5.75
C PHE A 320 5.54 12.12 5.89
N ILE A 321 4.28 12.13 6.30
CA ILE A 321 3.40 10.94 6.23
C ILE A 321 2.39 11.25 5.13
N HIS A 322 2.33 10.40 4.12
CA HIS A 322 1.28 10.51 3.12
C HIS A 322 -0.07 10.21 3.79
N SER A 323 -0.99 11.16 3.73
CA SER A 323 -2.41 10.91 3.94
C SER A 323 -3.09 11.22 2.62
N SER A 324 -3.74 10.22 2.02
CA SER A 324 -4.55 10.42 0.82
C SER A 324 -5.98 10.85 1.12
N ASP A 325 -6.35 11.05 2.39
CA ASP A 325 -7.76 11.17 2.73
C ASP A 325 -8.08 12.59 3.17
N GLY A 326 -8.95 13.21 2.38
CA GLY A 326 -9.81 14.27 2.87
C GLY A 326 -10.81 13.70 3.86
N LYS A 327 -10.37 13.53 5.11
CA LYS A 327 -11.08 13.78 6.38
C LYS A 327 -10.29 13.20 7.56
#